data_AF-T1BCI0-F1
#
_entry.id   AF-T1BCI0-F1
#
_cell.length_a   1.000
_cell.length_b   1.000
_cell.length_c   1.000
_cell.angle_alpha   90.00
_cell.angle_beta   90.00
_cell.angle_gamma   90.00
#
_symmetry.space_group_name_H-M   'P 1'
#
loop_
_entity.id
_entity.type
_entity.pdbx_description
1 polymer ?
#
loop_
_entity_poly.entity_id
_entity_poly.type
_entity_poly.pdbx_seq_one_letter_code
_entity_poly.pdbx_strand_id
1 'polypeptide(L)'
;MTIADELQATIEQMVQPGKGILAADESHLTIAKRFAAIKVESTEENRRVYRALLFTTPGIEDYISGVIQFEETLDQTSDDDILLP
;
A
#
# COMPACT_ATOMS: atom_id res chain seq x y z
N MET A 1 20.60 13.54 17.33
CA MET A 1 19.54 12.60 16.98
C MET A 1 20.18 11.23 16.83
N THR A 2 19.78 10.28 17.66
CA THR A 2 20.23 8.89 17.59
C THR A 2 19.33 8.09 16.66
N ILE A 3 19.76 6.88 16.26
CA ILE A 3 18.90 5.95 15.52
C ILE A 3 17.60 5.65 16.31
N ALA A 4 17.70 5.57 17.64
CA ALA A 4 16.53 5.36 18.49
C ALA A 4 15.54 6.54 18.42
N ASP A 5 16.04 7.78 18.37
CA ASP A 5 15.20 8.97 18.22
C ASP A 5 14.46 8.96 16.87
N GLU A 6 15.13 8.54 15.80
CA GLU A 6 14.55 8.45 14.45
C GLU A 6 13.47 7.36 14.34
N LEU A 7 13.73 6.18 14.90
CA LEU A 7 12.75 5.10 14.96
C LEU A 7 11.53 5.51 15.79
N GLN A 8 11.75 6.14 16.94
CA GLN A 8 10.68 6.64 17.79
C GLN A 8 9.82 7.69 17.07
N ALA A 9 10.44 8.62 16.33
CA ALA A 9 9.72 9.62 15.54
C ALA A 9 8.86 8.99 14.42
N THR A 10 9.34 7.91 13.79
CA THR A 10 8.55 7.15 12.81
C THR A 10 7.36 6.45 13.48
N ILE A 11 7.59 5.79 14.61
CA ILE A 11 6.53 5.12 15.39
C ILE A 11 5.43 6.12 15.76
N GLU A 12 5.80 7.31 16.24
CA GLU A 12 4.84 8.36 16.61
C GLU A 12 3.99 8.83 15.43
N GLN A 13 4.55 8.90 14.22
CA GLN A 13 3.80 9.21 13.00
C GLN A 13 2.86 8.07 12.60
N MET A 14 3.26 6.82 12.82
CA MET A 14 2.46 5.63 12.48
C MET A 14 1.28 5.42 13.43
N VAL A 15 1.38 5.76 14.72
CA VAL A 15 0.36 5.42 15.75
C VAL A 15 -0.56 6.58 16.13
N GLN A 16 -0.79 7.52 15.21
CA GLN A 16 -1.68 8.67 15.43
C GLN A 16 -3.11 8.22 15.76
N PRO A 17 -3.80 8.83 16.77
CA PRO A 17 -5.17 8.47 17.11
C PRO A 17 -6.13 8.58 15.91
N GLY A 18 -6.94 7.54 15.70
CA GLY A 18 -7.89 7.50 14.59
C GLY A 18 -7.29 7.06 13.26
N LYS A 19 -5.97 6.83 13.18
CA LYS A 19 -5.28 6.26 12.02
C LYS A 19 -4.84 4.82 12.25
N GLY A 20 -4.69 4.08 11.15
CA GLY A 20 -4.23 2.69 11.13
C GLY A 20 -3.30 2.38 9.96
N ILE A 21 -2.96 1.11 9.81
CA ILE A 21 -2.09 0.61 8.74
C ILE A 21 -2.92 -0.14 7.71
N LEU A 22 -2.70 0.17 6.43
CA LEU A 22 -3.21 -0.63 5.31
C LEU A 22 -2.17 -1.68 4.92
N ALA A 23 -2.49 -2.96 5.13
CA ALA A 23 -1.65 -4.06 4.65
C ALA A 23 -2.04 -4.40 3.20
N ALA A 24 -1.21 -3.96 2.24
CA ALA A 24 -1.33 -4.20 0.81
C ALA A 24 -0.12 -5.03 0.29
N ASP A 25 0.39 -5.93 1.12
CA ASP A 25 1.61 -6.72 0.93
C ASP A 25 1.34 -8.12 0.39
N GLU A 26 0.18 -8.35 -0.23
CA GLU A 26 -0.14 -9.66 -0.77
C GLU A 26 0.84 -10.10 -1.86
N SER A 27 1.52 -11.22 -1.62
CA SER A 27 2.36 -11.88 -2.64
C SER A 27 1.54 -12.29 -3.87
N HIS A 28 2.24 -12.59 -4.98
CA HIS A 28 1.61 -13.02 -6.24
C HIS A 28 0.58 -14.14 -6.08
N LEU A 29 0.89 -15.17 -5.28
CA LEU A 29 -0.03 -16.29 -5.04
C LEU A 29 -1.25 -15.88 -4.18
N THR A 30 -1.06 -14.92 -3.29
CA THR A 30 -2.11 -14.46 -2.38
C THR A 30 -3.10 -13.57 -3.12
N ILE A 31 -2.60 -12.59 -3.87
CA ILE A 31 -3.44 -11.69 -4.65
C ILE A 31 -4.15 -12.42 -5.79
N ALA A 32 -3.50 -13.42 -6.41
CA ALA A 32 -4.13 -14.25 -7.43
C ALA A 32 -5.37 -15.01 -6.92
N LYS A 33 -5.33 -15.52 -5.68
CA LYS A 33 -6.50 -16.15 -5.06
C LYS A 33 -7.64 -15.16 -4.83
N ARG A 34 -7.32 -13.93 -4.40
CA ARG A 34 -8.31 -12.86 -4.18
C ARG A 34 -8.97 -12.44 -5.50
N PHE A 35 -8.17 -12.25 -6.55
CA PHE A 35 -8.67 -11.89 -7.88
C PHE A 35 -9.51 -13.02 -8.51
N ALA A 36 -9.10 -14.28 -8.36
CA ALA A 36 -9.86 -15.42 -8.86
C ALA A 36 -11.28 -15.49 -8.27
N ALA A 37 -11.45 -15.12 -6.98
CA ALA A 37 -12.76 -15.10 -6.33
C ALA A 37 -13.74 -14.10 -6.98
N ILE A 38 -13.22 -13.06 -7.64
CA ILE A 38 -14.00 -12.04 -8.38
C ILE A 38 -13.85 -12.19 -9.90
N LYS A 39 -13.31 -13.32 -10.38
CA LYS A 39 -13.11 -13.63 -11.81
C LYS A 39 -12.21 -12.62 -12.54
N VAL A 40 -11.23 -12.06 -11.84
CA VAL A 40 -10.17 -11.22 -12.41
C VAL A 40 -8.91 -12.06 -12.58
N GLU A 41 -8.23 -11.90 -13.71
CA GLU A 41 -6.92 -12.52 -13.94
C GLU A 41 -5.81 -11.77 -13.18
N SER A 42 -4.88 -12.49 -12.58
CA SER A 42 -3.74 -11.90 -11.87
C SER A 42 -2.58 -11.56 -12.80
N THR A 43 -2.80 -10.62 -13.71
CA THR A 43 -1.73 -9.98 -14.48
C THR A 43 -1.02 -8.92 -13.63
N GLU A 44 0.20 -8.54 -14.01
CA GLU A 44 0.93 -7.43 -13.37
C GLU A 44 0.12 -6.13 -13.41
N GLU A 45 -0.43 -5.81 -14.59
CA GLU A 45 -1.25 -4.61 -14.78
C GLU A 45 -2.48 -4.58 -13.85
N ASN A 46 -3.18 -5.70 -13.69
CA ASN A 46 -4.34 -5.73 -12.78
C ASN A 46 -3.93 -5.56 -11.32
N ARG A 47 -2.75 -6.05 -10.92
CA ARG A 47 -2.21 -5.81 -9.57
C ARG A 47 -1.83 -4.35 -9.37
N ARG A 48 -1.16 -3.74 -10.35
CA ARG A 48 -0.84 -2.31 -10.37
C ARG A 48 -2.09 -1.45 -10.24
N VAL A 49 -3.09 -1.68 -11.10
CA VAL A 49 -4.38 -0.96 -11.08
C VAL A 49 -5.08 -1.11 -9.72
N TYR A 50 -5.06 -2.30 -9.13
CA TYR A 50 -5.64 -2.53 -7.81
C TYR A 50 -4.90 -1.75 -6.70
N ARG A 51 -3.56 -1.73 -6.72
CA ARG A 51 -2.77 -0.94 -5.77
C ARG A 51 -2.97 0.56 -5.95
N ALA A 52 -2.95 1.04 -7.20
CA ALA A 52 -3.26 2.41 -7.54
C ALA A 52 -4.64 2.81 -7.00
N LEU A 53 -5.68 2.01 -7.26
CA LEU A 53 -7.03 2.24 -6.73
C LEU A 53 -7.05 2.45 -5.21
N LEU A 54 -6.32 1.63 -4.46
CA LEU A 54 -6.22 1.77 -3.00
C LEU A 54 -5.50 3.06 -2.61
N PHE A 55 -4.34 3.34 -3.21
CA PHE A 55 -3.46 4.42 -2.78
C PHE A 55 -3.89 5.80 -3.26
N THR A 56 -4.66 5.87 -4.35
CA THR A 56 -5.22 7.14 -4.87
C THR A 56 -6.65 7.39 -4.38
N THR A 57 -7.14 6.63 -3.39
CA THR A 57 -8.46 6.86 -2.80
C THR A 57 -8.47 8.24 -2.11
N PRO A 58 -9.36 9.18 -2.52
CA PRO A 58 -9.37 10.51 -1.92
C PRO A 58 -9.68 10.49 -0.42
N GLY A 59 -8.86 11.16 0.39
CA GLY A 59 -9.04 11.27 1.84
C GLY A 59 -8.64 10.01 2.62
N ILE A 60 -7.98 9.02 1.99
CA ILE A 60 -7.50 7.82 2.69
C ILE A 60 -6.46 8.17 3.78
N GLU A 61 -5.69 9.23 3.57
CA GLU A 61 -4.66 9.73 4.47
C GLU A 61 -5.20 10.24 5.81
N ASP A 62 -6.50 10.54 5.91
CA ASP A 62 -7.15 10.91 7.17
C ASP A 62 -7.24 9.72 8.13
N TYR A 63 -7.20 8.49 7.59
CA TYR A 63 -7.43 7.24 8.34
C TYR A 63 -6.24 6.28 8.28
N ILE A 64 -5.34 6.43 7.31
CA ILE A 64 -4.17 5.56 7.14
C ILE A 64 -2.90 6.35 7.36
N SER A 65 -2.04 5.86 8.25
CA SER A 65 -0.74 6.44 8.59
C SER A 65 0.43 5.71 7.94
N GLY A 66 0.19 4.53 7.38
CA GLY A 66 1.20 3.74 6.69
C GLY A 66 0.62 2.60 5.88
N VAL A 67 1.37 2.16 4.88
CA VAL A 67 1.02 1.06 4.00
C VAL A 67 2.15 0.04 4.01
N ILE A 68 1.82 -1.24 4.19
CA ILE A 68 2.77 -2.34 3.99
C ILE A 68 2.62 -2.80 2.55
N GLN A 69 3.72 -2.84 1.80
CA GLN A 69 3.72 -3.15 0.38
C GLN A 69 4.44 -4.46 0.07
N PHE A 70 4.10 -5.02 -1.09
CA PHE A 70 4.86 -6.10 -1.71
C PHE A 70 5.89 -5.51 -2.68
N GLU A 71 7.07 -6.12 -2.78
CA GLU A 71 8.24 -5.61 -3.52
C GLU A 71 7.91 -5.15 -4.96
N GLU A 72 7.07 -5.90 -5.69
CA GLU A 72 6.63 -5.51 -7.05
C GLU A 72 5.98 -4.12 -7.11
N THR A 73 5.33 -3.68 -6.03
CA THR A 73 4.59 -2.41 -5.97
C THR A 73 5.52 -1.21 -5.84
N LEU A 74 6.73 -1.41 -5.29
CA LEU A 74 7.69 -0.32 -5.03
C LEU A 74 8.20 0.34 -6.32
N ASP A 75 8.17 -0.39 -7.44
CA ASP A 75 8.61 0.09 -8.75
C ASP A 75 7.44 0.46 -9.68
N GLN A 76 6.20 0.43 -9.18
CA GLN A 76 4.99 0.68 -9.97
C GLN A 76 4.54 2.14 -9.93
N THR A 77 3.94 2.61 -11.02
CA THR A 77 3.34 3.95 -11.13
C THR A 77 1.82 3.88 -11.26
N SER A 78 1.15 4.92 -10.77
CA SER A 78 -0.27 5.17 -11.02
C SER A 78 -0.52 5.55 -12.49
N ASP A 79 -1.79 5.68 -12.86
CA ASP A 79 -2.20 6.10 -14.21
C ASP A 79 -1.78 7.55 -14.53
N ASP A 80 -1.46 8.35 -13.52
CA ASP A 80 -0.97 9.73 -13.63
C ASP A 80 0.57 9.79 -13.63
N ASP A 81 1.25 8.67 -13.85
CA ASP A 81 2.72 8.52 -13.83
C ASP A 81 3.37 8.91 -12.48
N ILE A 82 2.61 8.81 -11.39
CA ILE A 82 3.11 9.04 -10.03
C ILE A 82 3.55 7.71 -9.44
N LEU A 83 4.78 7.63 -8.92
CA LEU A 83 5.26 6.45 -8.20
C LEU A 83 4.30 6.11 -7.06
N LEU A 84 3.89 4.85 -6.97
CA LEU A 84 3.07 4.40 -5.84
C LEU A 84 3.84 4.62 -4.53
N PRO A 85 3.18 5.13 -3.47
CA PRO A 85 3.80 5.42 -2.18
C PRO A 85 4.42 4.17 -1.58
#